data_AF-A0A378T328-F1
#
_entry.id   AF-A0A378T328-F1
#
_cell.length_a   1.000
_cell.length_b   1.000
_cell.length_c   1.000
_cell.angle_alpha   90.00
_cell.angle_beta   90.00
_cell.angle_gamma   90.00
#
_symmetry.space_group_name_H-M   'P 1'
#
loop_
_entity.id
_entity.type
_entity.pdbx_description
1 polymer ?
#
loop_
_entity_poly.entity_id
_entity_poly.type
_entity_poly.pdbx_seq_one_letter_code
_entity_poly.pdbx_strand_id
1 'polypeptide(L)'
;MSPHSGTSAQLSEVRGGNSVAVRFDRPQPRPAKALQYELNVVAADVADTVTSIGGWLFDRAMAGWRVSVALDDGADGRALRILGLKAVGLKALWRPVTAESVAMTVIGTSRFESGDHGLALRDRAGGVVFYGSHAPSGFDAPIQRVRYRPSAAALAFKAHASAVAGAAAGSVDEVETLFRCGQSADLLDAELVPVC
;
A
#
# COMPACT_ATOMS: atom_id res chain seq x y z
N MET A 1 -83.24 23.39 -4.15
CA MET A 1 -82.58 22.13 -3.77
C MET A 1 -82.75 21.97 -2.27
N SER A 2 -83.79 21.26 -1.85
CA SER A 2 -83.91 20.65 -0.51
C SER A 2 -83.40 19.19 -0.62
N PRO A 3 -83.34 18.32 0.42
CA PRO A 3 -83.69 18.48 1.85
C PRO A 3 -82.81 17.65 2.87
N HIS A 4 -83.25 17.64 4.15
CA HIS A 4 -83.18 16.58 5.21
C HIS A 4 -81.82 16.17 5.82
N SER A 5 -81.58 16.32 7.13
CA SER A 5 -82.15 15.64 8.34
C SER A 5 -81.68 14.19 8.55
N GLY A 6 -81.14 13.91 9.75
CA GLY A 6 -80.83 12.60 10.33
C GLY A 6 -79.48 12.65 11.07
N THR A 7 -79.41 12.72 12.41
CA THR A 7 -79.67 11.68 13.42
C THR A 7 -79.01 10.34 13.06
N SER A 8 -77.96 9.93 13.78
CA SER A 8 -77.99 8.71 14.62
C SER A 8 -76.59 8.29 15.14
N ALA A 9 -76.59 7.99 16.43
CA ALA A 9 -75.96 6.88 17.14
C ALA A 9 -74.47 6.51 16.97
N GLN A 10 -73.83 6.52 18.15
CA GLN A 10 -72.85 5.56 18.64
C GLN A 10 -72.90 4.16 18.02
N LEU A 11 -71.74 3.53 17.85
CA LEU A 11 -71.38 2.14 18.21
C LEU A 11 -69.92 1.95 17.76
N SER A 12 -68.94 1.82 18.67
CA SER A 12 -68.56 0.63 19.45
C SER A 12 -67.54 -0.24 18.71
N GLU A 13 -66.73 -0.95 19.51
CA GLU A 13 -65.77 -2.02 19.19
C GLU A 13 -64.35 -1.52 18.82
N VAL A 14 -63.34 -1.59 19.69
CA VAL A 14 -62.82 -2.70 20.51
C VAL A 14 -62.58 -3.96 19.70
N ARG A 15 -61.37 -4.11 19.15
CA ARG A 15 -60.35 -5.15 19.47
C ARG A 15 -59.46 -5.42 18.26
N GLY A 16 -58.19 -5.66 18.57
CA GLY A 16 -57.43 -6.66 17.83
C GLY A 16 -56.31 -6.10 16.99
N GLY A 17 -55.12 -6.04 17.59
CA GLY A 17 -53.90 -5.80 16.85
C GLY A 17 -52.73 -5.51 17.77
N ASN A 18 -52.44 -6.42 18.71
CA ASN A 18 -51.16 -6.39 19.42
C ASN A 18 -50.07 -6.75 18.41
N SER A 19 -49.63 -5.76 17.64
CA SER A 19 -48.43 -5.83 16.81
C SER A 19 -47.25 -5.91 17.76
N VAL A 20 -46.86 -7.14 18.11
CA VAL A 20 -45.55 -7.40 18.67
C VAL A 20 -44.57 -7.06 17.55
N ALA A 21 -44.05 -5.84 17.59
CA ALA A 21 -42.96 -5.41 16.73
C ALA A 21 -41.75 -6.28 17.07
N VAL A 22 -41.57 -7.36 16.33
CA VAL A 22 -40.32 -8.12 16.33
C VAL A 22 -39.29 -7.19 15.70
N ARG A 23 -38.51 -6.50 16.54
CA ARG A 23 -37.28 -5.85 16.10
C ARG A 23 -36.37 -6.96 15.58
N PHE A 24 -36.31 -7.10 14.26
CA PHE A 24 -35.19 -7.75 13.61
C PHE A 24 -33.98 -6.84 13.79
N ASP A 25 -33.41 -6.88 15.00
CA ASP A 25 -32.08 -6.37 15.22
C ASP A 25 -31.15 -7.35 14.50
N ARG A 26 -30.93 -7.10 13.20
CA ARG A 26 -29.91 -7.84 12.45
C ARG A 26 -28.60 -7.55 13.20
N PRO A 27 -27.90 -8.56 13.73
CA PRO A 27 -26.57 -8.35 14.24
C PRO A 27 -25.77 -7.79 13.06
N GLN A 28 -25.39 -6.51 13.10
CA GLN A 28 -24.44 -6.02 12.13
C GLN A 28 -23.17 -6.83 12.39
N PRO A 29 -22.70 -7.64 11.41
CA PRO A 29 -21.40 -8.26 11.56
C PRO A 29 -20.41 -7.10 11.78
N ARG A 30 -19.73 -7.10 12.93
CA ARG A 30 -18.54 -6.25 13.07
C ARG A 30 -17.71 -6.52 11.81
N PRO A 31 -17.28 -5.48 11.06
CA PRO A 31 -16.40 -5.73 9.94
C PRO A 31 -15.23 -6.55 10.49
N ALA A 32 -15.06 -7.76 9.97
CA ALA A 32 -13.85 -8.52 10.23
C ALA A 32 -12.70 -7.56 9.96
N LYS A 33 -11.85 -7.32 10.96
CA LYS A 33 -10.76 -6.35 10.84
C LYS A 33 -9.95 -6.69 9.59
N ALA A 34 -10.01 -5.81 8.60
CA ALA A 34 -9.41 -6.05 7.30
C ALA A 34 -7.88 -6.05 7.46
N LEU A 35 -7.24 -7.13 6.99
CA LEU A 35 -5.79 -7.22 6.87
C LEU A 35 -5.28 -6.00 6.09
N GLN A 36 -4.31 -5.28 6.67
CA GLN A 36 -3.68 -4.14 6.03
C GLN A 36 -2.35 -4.57 5.41
N TYR A 37 -2.17 -4.27 4.12
CA TYR A 37 -0.92 -4.53 3.42
C TYR A 37 -0.07 -3.26 3.42
N GLU A 38 1.15 -3.38 3.94
CA GLU A 38 2.08 -2.27 4.10
C GLU A 38 3.39 -2.57 3.37
N LEU A 39 3.95 -1.55 2.73
CA LEU A 39 5.22 -1.63 2.03
C LEU A 39 6.11 -0.49 2.52
N ASN A 40 7.16 -0.87 3.23
CA ASN A 40 8.07 0.06 3.90
C ASN A 40 9.37 0.15 3.10
N VAL A 41 9.57 1.28 2.42
CA VAL A 41 10.75 1.55 1.61
C VAL A 41 11.75 2.35 2.42
N VAL A 42 13.01 1.92 2.44
CA VAL A 42 14.14 2.69 2.97
C VAL A 42 14.97 3.16 1.78
N ALA A 43 15.00 4.47 1.56
CA ALA A 43 15.65 5.09 0.41
C ALA A 43 16.79 6.01 0.83
N ALA A 44 17.88 6.01 0.05
CA ALA A 44 18.94 7.01 0.18
C ALA A 44 18.60 8.27 -0.63
N ASP A 45 17.94 8.12 -1.78
CA ASP A 45 17.65 9.21 -2.70
C ASP A 45 16.27 9.02 -3.36
N VAL A 46 15.55 10.14 -3.52
CA VAL A 46 14.21 10.13 -4.11
C VAL A 46 14.27 9.87 -5.61
N ALA A 47 15.23 10.46 -6.32
CA ALA A 47 15.35 10.27 -7.76
C ALA A 47 15.70 8.81 -8.09
N ASP A 48 16.64 8.19 -7.38
CA ASP A 48 16.99 6.78 -7.51
C ASP A 48 15.79 5.86 -7.23
N THR A 49 15.02 6.15 -6.17
CA THR A 49 13.81 5.38 -5.86
C THR A 49 12.79 5.43 -7.01
N VAL A 50 12.52 6.64 -7.51
CA VAL A 50 11.53 6.87 -8.56
C VAL A 50 11.98 6.24 -9.88
N THR A 51 13.25 6.38 -10.26
CA THR A 51 13.78 5.83 -11.51
C THR A 51 13.88 4.31 -11.47
N SER A 52 14.31 3.74 -10.34
CA SER A 52 14.54 2.30 -10.20
C SER A 52 13.24 1.50 -10.08
N ILE A 53 12.32 1.90 -9.19
CA ILE A 53 11.12 1.11 -8.83
C ILE A 53 9.83 1.93 -8.70
N GLY A 54 9.80 3.16 -9.19
CA GLY A 54 8.63 4.04 -9.05
C GLY A 54 7.35 3.45 -9.63
N GLY A 55 7.45 2.64 -10.68
CA GLY A 55 6.31 1.99 -11.32
C GLY A 55 5.70 0.89 -10.46
N TRP A 56 6.53 -0.02 -9.94
CA TRP A 56 6.12 -1.06 -9.02
C TRP A 56 5.50 -0.50 -7.73
N LEU A 57 6.09 0.57 -7.17
CA LEU A 57 5.54 1.23 -5.99
C LEU A 57 4.17 1.86 -6.28
N PHE A 58 4.00 2.49 -7.45
CA PHE A 58 2.72 3.04 -7.87
C PHE A 58 1.65 1.95 -8.00
N ASP A 59 1.96 0.86 -8.69
CA ASP A 59 1.01 -0.25 -8.87
C ASP A 59 0.61 -0.89 -7.53
N ARG A 60 1.55 -1.00 -6.58
CA ARG A 60 1.24 -1.42 -5.20
C ARG A 60 0.31 -0.45 -4.49
N ALA A 61 0.57 0.85 -4.58
CA ALA A 61 -0.31 1.87 -4.01
C ALA A 61 -1.72 1.81 -4.63
N MET A 62 -1.81 1.65 -5.95
CA MET A 62 -3.08 1.50 -6.68
C MET A 62 -3.81 0.18 -6.34
N ALA A 63 -3.08 -0.86 -5.98
CA ALA A 63 -3.63 -2.10 -5.43
C ALA A 63 -4.09 -1.98 -3.96
N GLY A 64 -4.04 -0.78 -3.37
CA GLY A 64 -4.52 -0.49 -2.02
C GLY A 64 -3.49 -0.71 -0.91
N TRP A 65 -2.22 -0.95 -1.26
CA TRP A 65 -1.15 -1.06 -0.27
C TRP A 65 -0.79 0.30 0.32
N ARG A 66 -0.50 0.33 1.61
CA ARG A 66 0.09 1.51 2.24
C ARG A 66 1.59 1.53 1.99
N VAL A 67 2.01 2.34 1.02
CA VAL A 67 3.43 2.50 0.70
C VAL A 67 4.01 3.70 1.45
N SER A 68 4.96 3.43 2.35
CA SER A 68 5.70 4.46 3.09
C SER A 68 7.17 4.44 2.70
N VAL A 69 7.74 5.60 2.42
CA VAL A 69 9.15 5.75 2.02
C VAL A 69 9.87 6.57 3.08
N ALA A 70 10.82 5.95 3.78
CA ALA A 70 11.73 6.65 4.66
C ALA A 70 12.80 7.40 3.86
N LEU A 71 12.89 8.69 4.13
CA LEU A 71 13.92 9.58 3.60
C LEU A 71 14.71 10.21 4.75
N ASP A 72 15.91 10.70 4.45
CA ASP A 72 16.65 11.56 5.35
C ASP A 72 15.96 12.93 5.52
N ASP A 73 16.24 13.62 6.62
CA ASP A 73 15.60 14.89 6.97
C ASP A 73 15.88 15.97 5.89
N GLY A 74 14.81 16.62 5.41
CA GLY A 74 14.89 17.70 4.43
C GLY A 74 14.76 17.28 2.96
N ALA A 75 14.64 15.98 2.65
CA ALA A 75 14.41 15.52 1.29
C ALA A 75 13.03 15.95 0.74
N ASP A 76 12.96 16.39 -0.53
CA ASP A 76 11.68 16.76 -1.18
C ASP A 76 10.89 15.51 -1.61
N GLY A 77 9.84 15.19 -0.85
CA GLY A 77 8.93 14.08 -1.15
C GLY A 77 7.89 14.35 -2.26
N ARG A 78 7.99 15.45 -3.03
CA ARG A 78 7.01 15.80 -4.09
C ARG A 78 6.87 14.72 -5.17
N ALA A 79 7.98 14.18 -5.65
CA ALA A 79 7.96 13.11 -6.65
C ALA A 79 7.25 11.85 -6.12
N LEU A 80 7.46 11.50 -4.84
CA LEU A 80 6.79 10.38 -4.20
C LEU A 80 5.27 10.59 -4.08
N ARG A 81 4.82 11.82 -3.80
CA ARG A 81 3.39 12.15 -3.73
C ARG A 81 2.69 12.01 -5.09
N ILE A 82 3.39 12.30 -6.20
CA ILE A 82 2.87 12.05 -7.56
C ILE A 82 2.57 10.56 -7.76
N LEU A 83 3.42 9.70 -7.20
CA LEU A 83 3.24 8.24 -7.25
C LEU A 83 2.23 7.70 -6.22
N GLY A 84 1.57 8.57 -5.44
CA GLY A 84 0.64 8.17 -4.38
C GLY A 84 1.33 7.60 -3.12
N LEU A 85 2.63 7.83 -2.95
CA LEU A 85 3.42 7.28 -1.86
C LEU A 85 3.54 8.27 -0.69
N LYS A 86 3.71 7.74 0.53
CA LYS A 86 3.86 8.56 1.73
C LYS A 86 5.34 8.70 2.11
N ALA A 87 5.90 9.89 1.99
CA ALA A 87 7.21 10.20 2.57
C ALA A 87 7.12 10.28 4.10
N VAL A 88 8.01 9.60 4.80
CA VAL A 88 8.11 9.58 6.27
C VAL A 88 9.56 9.70 6.71
N GLY A 89 9.81 10.11 7.95
CA GLY A 89 11.14 9.98 8.55
C GLY A 89 11.42 8.53 8.94
N LEU A 90 12.69 8.14 8.99
CA LEU A 90 13.11 6.76 9.27
C LEU A 90 12.54 6.20 10.58
N LYS A 91 12.49 6.99 11.66
CA LYS A 91 11.87 6.59 12.93
C LYS A 91 10.37 6.30 12.82
N ALA A 92 9.66 6.99 11.93
CA ALA A 92 8.22 6.85 11.75
C ALA A 92 7.85 5.63 10.89
N LEU A 93 8.77 5.16 10.05
CA LEU A 93 8.59 3.96 9.23
C LEU A 93 8.43 2.70 10.10
N TRP A 94 9.22 2.61 11.17
CA TRP A 94 9.29 1.43 12.06
C TRP A 94 8.32 1.47 13.22
N ARG A 95 7.20 2.20 13.10
CA ARG A 95 6.15 2.12 14.12
C ARG A 95 5.65 0.67 14.24
N PRO A 96 5.31 0.22 15.45
CA PRO A 96 4.88 -1.16 15.67
C PRO A 96 3.74 -1.54 14.71
N VAL A 97 3.98 -2.59 13.94
CA VAL A 97 3.00 -3.27 13.10
C VAL A 97 1.88 -3.74 14.04
N THR A 98 0.64 -3.37 13.75
CA THR A 98 -0.51 -3.90 14.50
C THR A 98 -0.64 -5.39 14.22
N ALA A 99 -1.23 -6.19 15.10
CA ALA A 99 -1.43 -7.64 14.89
C ALA A 99 -2.24 -8.02 13.62
N GLU A 100 -2.67 -7.04 12.83
CA GLU A 100 -3.56 -7.16 11.66
C GLU A 100 -2.92 -6.56 10.39
N SER A 101 -1.59 -6.37 10.34
CA SER A 101 -0.90 -5.94 9.12
C SER A 101 0.19 -6.91 8.64
N VAL A 102 0.27 -7.06 7.31
CA VAL A 102 1.35 -7.78 6.62
C VAL A 102 2.24 -6.72 5.98
N ALA A 103 3.50 -6.66 6.43
CA ALA A 103 4.46 -5.67 5.96
C ALA A 103 5.54 -6.32 5.10
N MET A 104 5.90 -5.67 4.00
CA MET A 104 7.09 -5.97 3.20
C MET A 104 8.09 -4.84 3.34
N THR A 105 9.37 -5.19 3.51
CA THR A 105 10.46 -4.20 3.57
C THR A 105 11.21 -4.16 2.26
N VAL A 106 11.42 -2.95 1.75
CA VAL A 106 12.13 -2.65 0.52
C VAL A 106 13.29 -1.72 0.83
N ILE A 107 14.50 -2.03 0.38
CA ILE A 107 15.70 -1.27 0.74
C ILE A 107 16.48 -0.90 -0.53
N GLY A 108 16.83 0.37 -0.68
CA GLY A 108 17.75 0.78 -1.76
C GLY A 108 19.14 0.21 -1.49
N THR A 109 19.75 -0.44 -2.48
CA THR A 109 21.09 -1.04 -2.34
C THR A 109 22.13 0.00 -1.89
N SER A 110 22.08 1.20 -2.46
CA SER A 110 22.92 2.35 -2.06
C SER A 110 22.75 2.71 -0.57
N ARG A 111 21.51 2.66 -0.06
CA ARG A 111 21.22 2.89 1.36
C ARG A 111 21.76 1.77 2.23
N PHE A 112 21.59 0.52 1.80
CA PHE A 112 22.09 -0.64 2.54
C PHE A 112 23.61 -0.58 2.71
N GLU A 113 24.36 -0.29 1.63
CA GLU A 113 25.83 -0.28 1.64
C GLU A 113 26.43 0.94 2.35
N SER A 114 25.64 1.99 2.61
CA SER A 114 26.08 3.17 3.34
C SER A 114 26.40 2.94 4.83
N GLY A 115 26.17 1.74 5.37
CA GLY A 115 26.54 1.41 6.75
C GLY A 115 25.44 1.63 7.80
N ASP A 116 24.29 2.21 7.43
CA ASP A 116 23.16 2.47 8.33
C ASP A 116 22.27 1.22 8.55
N HIS A 117 22.92 0.07 8.77
CA HIS A 117 22.31 -1.25 8.78
C HIS A 117 21.35 -1.48 9.96
N GLY A 118 21.51 -0.71 11.05
CA GLY A 118 20.73 -0.86 12.28
C GLY A 118 19.24 -0.51 12.12
N LEU A 119 18.91 0.26 11.09
CA LEU A 119 17.54 0.72 10.83
C LEU A 119 16.87 -0.04 9.69
N ALA A 120 17.61 -0.52 8.69
CA ALA A 120 17.02 -1.20 7.53
C ALA A 120 16.61 -2.67 7.80
N LEU A 121 17.21 -3.30 8.83
CA LEU A 121 17.14 -4.75 9.03
C LEU A 121 16.42 -5.15 10.32
N ARG A 122 15.34 -4.45 10.69
CA ARG A 122 14.62 -4.73 11.93
C ARG A 122 13.68 -5.94 11.86
N ASP A 123 13.38 -6.42 10.66
CA ASP A 123 12.50 -7.58 10.45
C ASP A 123 13.21 -8.67 9.63
N ARG A 124 14.13 -9.40 10.28
CA ARG A 124 14.83 -10.55 9.69
C ARG A 124 13.94 -11.79 9.49
N ALA A 125 12.68 -11.75 9.94
CA ALA A 125 11.75 -12.86 9.80
C ALA A 125 10.94 -12.81 8.50
N GLY A 126 10.84 -11.65 7.85
CA GLY A 126 10.19 -11.45 6.55
C GLY A 126 11.19 -11.37 5.40
N GLY A 127 10.77 -11.77 4.19
CA GLY A 127 11.55 -11.56 2.97
C GLY A 127 11.82 -10.07 2.72
N VAL A 128 13.02 -9.74 2.27
CA VAL A 128 13.45 -8.37 1.97
C VAL A 128 13.65 -8.22 0.47
N VAL A 129 13.18 -7.10 -0.08
CA VAL A 129 13.40 -6.74 -1.48
C VAL A 129 14.39 -5.59 -1.55
N PHE A 130 15.37 -5.68 -2.44
CA PHE A 130 16.29 -4.59 -2.74
C PHE A 130 16.04 -4.03 -4.13
N TYR A 131 16.40 -2.77 -4.32
CA TYR A 131 16.37 -2.11 -5.63
C TYR A 131 17.62 -1.25 -5.82
N GLY A 132 17.87 -0.90 -7.09
CA GLY A 132 19.02 -0.11 -7.50
C GLY A 132 19.75 -0.78 -8.65
N SER A 133 20.93 -0.26 -8.99
CA SER A 133 21.72 -0.71 -10.14
C SER A 133 22.31 -2.11 -9.98
N HIS A 134 22.47 -2.61 -8.76
CA HIS A 134 23.01 -3.93 -8.48
C HIS A 134 22.43 -4.56 -7.21
N ALA A 135 22.65 -5.88 -7.08
CA ALA A 135 22.34 -6.62 -5.86
C ALA A 135 23.19 -6.10 -4.68
N PRO A 136 22.66 -6.14 -3.45
CA PRO A 136 23.44 -5.75 -2.28
C PRO A 136 24.62 -6.70 -2.06
N SER A 137 25.79 -6.14 -1.74
CA SER A 137 26.93 -6.89 -1.24
C SER A 137 26.81 -7.15 0.28
N GLY A 138 27.35 -8.26 0.78
CA GLY A 138 27.38 -8.54 2.23
C GLY A 138 26.09 -9.13 2.83
N PHE A 139 25.22 -9.70 2.02
CA PHE A 139 24.07 -10.49 2.48
C PHE A 139 24.36 -11.99 2.33
N ASP A 140 24.29 -12.77 3.41
CA ASP A 140 24.66 -14.20 3.43
C ASP A 140 23.57 -15.13 2.85
N ALA A 141 22.38 -14.62 2.57
CA ALA A 141 21.28 -15.40 2.00
C ALA A 141 21.25 -15.30 0.45
N PRO A 142 20.72 -16.33 -0.24
CA PRO A 142 20.59 -16.29 -1.70
C PRO A 142 19.82 -15.05 -2.16
N ILE A 143 20.41 -14.33 -3.11
CA ILE A 143 19.77 -13.18 -3.75
C ILE A 143 19.26 -13.61 -5.12
N GLN A 144 17.97 -13.40 -5.37
CA GLN A 144 17.36 -13.67 -6.66
C GLN A 144 16.99 -12.36 -7.36
N ARG A 145 17.55 -12.16 -8.55
CA ARG A 145 17.16 -11.04 -9.42
C ARG A 145 15.78 -11.32 -10.01
N VAL A 146 14.90 -10.32 -9.97
CA VAL A 146 13.56 -10.38 -10.56
C VAL A 146 13.30 -9.16 -11.45
N ARG A 147 12.42 -9.33 -12.41
CA ARG A 147 11.90 -8.26 -13.25
C ARG A 147 10.42 -8.03 -12.97
N TYR A 148 10.03 -6.77 -12.98
CA TYR A 148 8.66 -6.31 -12.91
C TYR A 148 8.36 -5.44 -14.12
N ARG A 149 7.16 -5.59 -14.71
CA ARG A 149 6.70 -4.73 -15.79
C ARG A 149 5.60 -3.83 -15.24
N PRO A 150 5.86 -2.52 -15.05
CA PRO A 150 4.84 -1.61 -14.55
C PRO A 150 3.66 -1.48 -15.51
N SER A 151 2.50 -1.16 -14.96
CA SER A 151 1.31 -0.83 -15.74
C SER A 151 1.53 0.43 -16.59
N ALA A 152 0.70 0.63 -17.62
CA ALA A 152 0.77 1.85 -18.44
C ALA A 152 0.55 3.13 -17.61
N ALA A 153 -0.31 3.06 -16.59
CA ALA A 153 -0.52 4.17 -15.66
C ALA A 153 0.75 4.40 -14.83
N ALA A 154 1.35 3.35 -14.28
CA ALA A 154 2.58 3.44 -13.52
C ALA A 154 3.71 4.09 -14.34
N LEU A 155 3.89 3.70 -15.61
CA LEU A 155 4.90 4.30 -16.49
C LEU A 155 4.65 5.80 -16.70
N ALA A 156 3.39 6.22 -16.90
CA ALA A 156 3.05 7.63 -17.09
C ALA A 156 3.31 8.47 -15.81
N PHE A 157 2.88 7.99 -14.65
CA PHE A 157 3.10 8.66 -13.38
C PHE A 157 4.58 8.67 -12.98
N LYS A 158 5.31 7.57 -13.25
CA LYS A 158 6.77 7.47 -13.09
C LYS A 158 7.49 8.50 -13.95
N ALA A 159 7.13 8.66 -15.22
CA ALA A 159 7.72 9.67 -16.09
C ALA A 159 7.57 11.08 -15.49
N HIS A 160 6.38 11.40 -14.99
CA HIS A 160 6.13 12.71 -14.38
C HIS A 160 6.89 12.90 -13.06
N ALA A 161 6.90 11.88 -12.19
CA ALA A 161 7.63 11.91 -10.93
C ALA A 161 9.14 12.04 -11.15
N SER A 162 9.72 11.34 -12.14
CA SER A 162 11.14 11.43 -12.50
C SER A 162 11.52 12.84 -12.94
N ALA A 163 10.69 13.49 -13.77
CA ALA A 163 10.93 14.87 -14.19
C ALA A 163 10.93 15.84 -13.00
N VAL A 164 10.03 15.64 -12.03
CA VAL A 164 9.96 16.45 -10.81
C VAL A 164 11.13 16.18 -9.86
N ALA A 165 11.62 14.94 -9.83
CA ALA A 165 12.81 14.56 -9.05
C ALA A 165 14.12 15.07 -9.66
N GLY A 166 14.09 15.71 -10.84
CA GLY A 166 15.29 16.21 -11.52
C GLY A 166 16.13 15.10 -12.15
N ALA A 167 15.56 13.90 -12.35
CA ALA A 167 16.24 12.85 -13.08
C ALA A 167 16.50 13.29 -14.53
N ALA A 168 17.64 12.88 -15.09
CA ALA A 168 17.99 13.22 -16.47
C ALA A 168 16.88 12.77 -17.44
N ALA A 169 16.58 13.62 -18.44
CA ALA A 169 15.59 13.32 -19.45
C ALA A 169 16.04 12.11 -20.28
N GLY A 170 15.57 10.92 -19.91
CA GLY A 170 15.77 9.66 -20.60
C GLY A 170 14.45 8.92 -20.76
N SER A 171 14.44 7.86 -21.58
CA SER A 171 13.31 6.95 -21.64
C SER A 171 13.10 6.31 -20.26
N VAL A 172 11.87 6.37 -19.74
CA VAL A 172 11.50 5.61 -18.55
C VAL A 172 11.61 4.13 -18.90
N ASP A 173 12.40 3.38 -18.14
CA ASP A 173 12.53 1.95 -18.34
C ASP A 173 11.16 1.27 -18.18
N GLU A 174 10.79 0.47 -19.17
CA GLU A 174 9.54 -0.32 -19.17
C GLU A 174 9.63 -1.54 -18.25
N VAL A 175 10.84 -1.89 -17.79
CA VAL A 175 11.08 -3.01 -16.89
C VAL A 175 11.89 -2.55 -15.70
N GLU A 176 11.41 -2.87 -14.50
CA GLU A 176 12.09 -2.58 -13.25
C GLU A 176 12.76 -3.85 -12.72
N THR A 177 14.01 -3.72 -12.26
CA THR A 177 14.76 -4.82 -11.65
C THR A 177 14.73 -4.70 -10.14
N LEU A 178 14.39 -5.80 -9.46
CA LEU A 178 14.50 -5.91 -8.01
C LEU A 178 15.32 -7.14 -7.64
N PHE A 179 15.78 -7.21 -6.39
CA PHE A 179 16.56 -8.31 -5.87
C PHE A 179 15.92 -8.85 -4.59
N ARG A 180 15.42 -10.08 -4.64
CA ARG A 180 14.79 -10.74 -3.50
C ARG A 180 15.84 -11.40 -2.62
N CYS A 181 15.67 -11.29 -1.31
CA CYS A 181 16.51 -11.99 -0.36
C CYS A 181 15.68 -12.65 0.76
N GLY A 182 16.00 -13.91 1.06
CA GLY A 182 15.23 -14.74 1.98
C GLY A 182 14.03 -15.44 1.33
N GLN A 183 13.24 -16.14 2.13
CA GLN A 183 12.01 -16.82 1.67
C GLN A 183 10.81 -15.91 1.92
N SER A 184 10.38 -15.16 0.91
CA SER A 184 9.11 -14.43 0.96
C SER A 184 7.93 -15.41 0.88
N ALA A 185 6.85 -15.14 1.62
CA ALA A 185 5.58 -15.84 1.42
C ALA A 185 5.01 -15.50 0.02
N ASP A 186 4.74 -16.52 -0.79
CA ASP A 186 4.33 -16.47 -2.21
C ASP A 186 3.21 -15.48 -2.58
N LEU A 187 2.42 -15.00 -1.62
CA LEU A 187 1.23 -14.19 -1.83
C LEU A 187 1.50 -12.74 -2.25
N LEU A 188 2.66 -12.19 -1.95
CA LEU A 188 2.98 -10.77 -2.20
C LEU A 188 3.77 -10.55 -3.50
N ASP A 189 4.20 -11.65 -4.14
CA ASP A 189 5.28 -11.69 -5.12
C ASP A 189 4.88 -12.30 -6.48
N ALA A 190 3.61 -12.67 -6.68
CA ALA A 190 3.14 -13.38 -7.88
C ALA A 190 3.41 -12.64 -9.21
N GLU A 191 3.66 -11.33 -9.16
CA GLU A 191 3.92 -10.48 -10.32
C GLU A 191 5.42 -10.28 -10.62
N LEU A 192 6.31 -10.75 -9.74
CA LEU A 192 7.77 -10.64 -9.90
C LEU A 192 8.33 -11.87 -10.59
N VAL A 193 8.88 -11.67 -11.80
CA VAL A 193 9.39 -12.78 -12.63
C VAL A 193 10.88 -13.00 -12.37
N PRO A 194 11.31 -14.21 -11.96
CA PRO A 194 12.71 -14.56 -11.81
C PRO A 194 13.52 -14.29 -13.09
N VAL A 195 14.76 -13.84 -12.92
CA VAL A 195 15.76 -13.83 -13.98
C VAL A 195 16.68 -15.03 -13.75
N CYS A 196 16.76 -15.90 -14.76
CA CYS A 196 17.67 -17.04 -14.79
C CYS A 196 19.09 -16.60 -15.19
#